data_AF-A0A351FI59-F1
#
_entry.id   AF-A0A351FI59-F1
#
_cell.length_a   1.000
_cell.length_b   1.000
_cell.length_c   1.000
_cell.angle_alpha   90.00
_cell.angle_beta   90.00
_cell.angle_gamma   90.00
#
_symmetry.space_group_name_H-M   'P 1'
#
loop_
_entity.id
_entity.type
_entity.pdbx_description
1 polymer ?
#
loop_
_entity_poly.entity_id
_entity_poly.type
_entity_poly.pdbx_seq_one_letter_code
_entity_poly.pdbx_strand_id
1 'polypeptide(L)'
;MAFTRLDQGVAIQIGNIEARLPSGMLLQPWQRFALTLLVESIDDRPIYFASSGNAAASLGVQSYLVRQGLAFRLSNGPPADNPRFTALTGSPYLPVTGEFVDQERTALLADQVFIHRGDIPQWDHWPDIATIGIPNYYSWVYLSLLEAAVQYGDTEARERYEVLSQQWQTLGTPEQTGL
;
A
#
# COMPACT_ATOMS: atom_id res chain seq x y z
N MET A 1 29.22 7.92 -6.47
CA MET A 1 28.75 7.12 -5.31
C MET A 1 28.83 5.66 -5.70
N ALA A 2 29.43 4.80 -4.87
CA ALA A 2 29.70 3.41 -5.24
C ALA A 2 28.50 2.50 -4.93
N PHE A 3 28.06 1.75 -5.94
CA PHE A 3 27.14 0.62 -5.80
C PHE A 3 27.90 -0.59 -5.27
N THR A 4 27.24 -1.49 -4.56
CA THR A 4 27.84 -2.79 -4.21
C THR A 4 26.93 -3.90 -4.63
N ARG A 5 27.47 -4.80 -5.44
CA ARG A 5 26.79 -6.04 -5.80
C ARG A 5 26.79 -6.97 -4.58
N LEU A 6 25.64 -7.57 -4.31
CA LEU A 6 25.54 -8.62 -3.30
C LEU A 6 25.93 -9.94 -3.96
N ASP A 7 27.05 -10.53 -3.56
CA ASP A 7 27.52 -11.81 -4.12
C ASP A 7 26.64 -12.98 -3.65
N GLN A 8 26.02 -12.84 -2.48
CA GLN A 8 25.07 -13.78 -1.91
C GLN A 8 23.81 -13.07 -1.40
N GLY A 9 22.73 -13.81 -1.20
CA GLY A 9 21.54 -13.25 -0.56
C GLY A 9 21.86 -12.80 0.85
N VAL A 10 21.29 -11.67 1.27
CA VAL A 10 21.52 -11.07 2.59
C VAL A 10 20.20 -11.01 3.33
N ALA A 11 20.22 -11.48 4.58
CA ALA A 11 19.18 -11.28 5.55
C ALA A 11 19.61 -10.15 6.50
N ILE A 12 18.72 -9.18 6.72
CA ILE A 12 18.96 -8.06 7.65
C ILE A 12 17.83 -8.09 8.68
N GLN A 13 18.21 -8.25 9.96
CA GLN A 13 17.26 -8.17 11.06
C GLN A 13 16.82 -6.72 11.26
N ILE A 14 15.50 -6.49 11.31
CA ILE A 14 14.88 -5.19 11.58
C ILE A 14 13.81 -5.44 12.63
N GLY A 15 14.10 -5.16 13.91
CA GLY A 15 13.17 -5.47 15.01
C GLY A 15 12.83 -6.97 15.03
N ASN A 16 11.55 -7.30 14.88
CA ASN A 16 11.01 -8.66 14.83
C ASN A 16 10.79 -9.22 13.42
N ILE A 17 11.34 -8.56 12.38
CA ILE A 17 11.25 -9.02 10.99
C ILE A 17 12.63 -9.20 10.37
N GLU A 18 12.70 -10.00 9.30
CA GLU A 18 13.91 -10.18 8.51
C GLU A 18 13.68 -9.70 7.08
N ALA A 19 14.41 -8.65 6.69
CA ALA A 19 14.47 -8.18 5.31
C ALA A 19 15.37 -9.10 4.48
N ARG A 20 14.87 -9.58 3.34
CA ARG A 20 15.62 -10.49 2.45
C ARG A 20 15.98 -9.79 1.14
N LEU A 21 17.28 -9.62 0.91
CA LEU A 21 17.83 -9.09 -0.33
C LEU A 21 18.43 -10.23 -1.17
N PRO A 22 18.07 -10.38 -2.45
CA PRO A 22 18.55 -11.49 -3.27
C PRO A 22 20.03 -11.33 -3.66
N SER A 23 20.70 -12.46 -3.93
CA SER A 23 22.02 -12.47 -4.57
C SER A 23 21.95 -11.81 -5.95
N GLY A 24 23.04 -11.16 -6.35
CA GLY A 24 23.16 -10.47 -7.64
C GLY A 24 22.58 -9.06 -7.64
N MET A 25 21.82 -8.66 -6.59
CA MET A 25 21.27 -7.33 -6.46
C MET A 25 22.38 -6.27 -6.36
N LEU A 26 22.20 -5.15 -7.08
CA LEU A 26 23.04 -3.97 -6.93
C LEU A 26 22.48 -3.08 -5.83
N LEU A 27 23.12 -3.11 -4.66
CA LEU A 27 22.72 -2.29 -3.53
C LEU A 27 23.10 -0.82 -3.78
N GLN A 28 22.06 0.01 -3.90
CA GLN A 28 22.17 1.44 -4.16
C GLN A 28 22.40 2.23 -2.85
N PRO A 29 23.05 3.40 -2.90
CA PRO A 29 23.30 4.21 -1.71
C PRO A 29 22.05 4.54 -0.89
N TRP A 30 20.93 4.85 -1.56
CA TRP A 30 19.68 5.14 -0.86
C TRP A 30 19.11 3.91 -0.14
N GLN A 31 19.33 2.70 -0.67
CA GLN A 31 18.86 1.46 -0.03
C GLN A 31 19.60 1.22 1.27
N ARG A 32 20.91 1.47 1.30
CA ARG A 32 21.71 1.38 2.53
C ARG A 32 21.17 2.34 3.59
N PHE A 33 20.98 3.60 3.19
CA PHE A 33 20.47 4.62 4.09
C PHE A 33 19.06 4.25 4.61
N ALA A 34 18.17 3.81 3.72
CA ALA A 34 16.83 3.37 4.10
C ALA A 34 16.87 2.16 5.04
N LEU A 35 17.66 1.12 4.77
CA LEU A 35 17.82 -0.04 5.64
C LEU A 35 18.32 0.35 7.03
N THR A 36 19.31 1.26 7.11
CA THR A 36 19.75 1.81 8.40
C THR A 36 18.60 2.52 9.11
N LEU A 37 17.84 3.37 8.43
CA LEU A 37 16.68 4.02 9.04
C LEU A 37 15.64 3.02 9.53
N LEU A 38 15.40 1.93 8.81
CA LEU A 38 14.48 0.88 9.24
C LEU A 38 14.96 0.25 10.55
N VAL A 39 16.22 -0.19 10.60
CA VAL A 39 16.83 -0.80 11.80
C VAL A 39 16.73 0.14 13.01
N GLU A 40 17.09 1.41 12.83
CA GLU A 40 17.15 2.39 13.92
C GLU A 40 15.78 2.92 14.36
N SER A 41 14.72 2.75 13.55
CA SER A 41 13.42 3.40 13.81
C SER A 41 12.27 2.45 14.10
N ILE A 42 12.39 1.16 13.78
CA ILE A 42 11.24 0.24 13.77
C ILE A 42 10.56 0.09 15.13
N ASP A 43 11.31 0.18 16.23
CA ASP A 43 10.79 0.08 17.59
C ASP A 43 10.29 1.43 18.14
N ASP A 44 10.80 2.54 17.59
CA ASP A 44 10.53 3.90 18.10
C ASP A 44 9.35 4.60 17.40
N ARG A 45 9.14 4.34 16.11
CA ARG A 45 8.10 5.04 15.32
C ARG A 45 7.53 4.20 14.17
N PRO A 46 6.27 4.42 13.80
CA PRO A 46 5.70 3.82 12.61
C PRO A 46 6.48 4.21 11.34
N ILE A 47 6.69 3.23 10.46
CA ILE A 47 7.32 3.42 9.15
C ILE A 47 6.26 3.17 8.08
N TYR A 48 6.10 4.13 7.17
CA TYR A 48 5.13 4.05 6.08
C TYR A 48 5.83 4.08 4.72
N PHE A 49 5.31 3.28 3.81
CA PHE A 49 5.66 3.26 2.40
C PHE A 49 4.49 3.82 1.58
N ALA A 50 4.81 4.63 0.57
CA ALA A 50 3.82 5.10 -0.38
C ALA A 50 3.26 3.93 -1.19
N SER A 51 1.96 3.98 -1.53
CA SER A 51 1.33 2.98 -2.42
C SER A 51 1.91 3.00 -3.85
N SER A 52 2.57 4.09 -4.24
CA SER A 52 2.96 4.40 -5.62
C SER A 52 4.39 4.00 -6.01
N GLY A 53 5.03 3.09 -5.28
CA GLY A 53 6.43 2.76 -5.53
C GLY A 53 6.81 1.35 -5.13
N ASN A 54 8.04 0.98 -5.48
CA ASN A 54 8.58 -0.36 -5.25
C ASN A 54 9.64 -0.38 -4.14
N ALA A 55 9.65 0.63 -3.26
CA ALA A 55 10.69 0.82 -2.25
C ALA A 55 10.74 -0.35 -1.25
N ALA A 56 9.59 -0.76 -0.70
CA ALA A 56 9.53 -1.86 0.26
C ALA A 56 10.00 -3.20 -0.33
N ALA A 57 9.59 -3.54 -1.55
CA ALA A 57 10.09 -4.71 -2.27
C ALA A 57 11.61 -4.61 -2.51
N SER A 58 12.10 -3.44 -2.92
CA SER A 58 13.53 -3.19 -3.14
C SER A 58 14.36 -3.22 -1.86
N LEU A 59 13.72 -3.14 -0.69
CA LEU A 59 14.34 -3.25 0.63
C LEU A 59 14.09 -4.63 1.26
N GLY A 60 13.38 -5.54 0.57
CA GLY A 60 13.13 -6.90 1.04
C GLY A 60 12.11 -7.01 2.17
N VAL A 61 11.23 -6.01 2.35
CA VAL A 61 10.25 -5.95 3.46
C VAL A 61 8.78 -5.98 3.01
N GLN A 62 8.52 -6.22 1.72
CA GLN A 62 7.17 -6.19 1.13
C GLN A 62 6.15 -7.09 1.88
N SER A 63 6.56 -8.29 2.28
CA SER A 63 5.71 -9.27 2.99
C SER A 63 5.29 -8.85 4.39
N TYR A 64 5.87 -7.77 4.93
CA TYR A 64 5.54 -7.24 6.25
C TYR A 64 4.69 -5.96 6.15
N LEU A 65 4.24 -5.60 4.95
CA LEU A 65 3.41 -4.43 4.75
C LEU A 65 1.94 -4.73 5.04
N VAL A 66 1.30 -3.76 5.67
CA VAL A 66 -0.14 -3.74 5.94
C VAL A 66 -0.72 -2.44 5.41
N ARG A 67 -1.75 -2.53 4.58
CA ARG A 67 -2.45 -1.34 4.09
C ARG A 67 -3.15 -0.61 5.24
N GLN A 68 -2.89 0.69 5.32
CA GLN A 68 -3.56 1.63 6.22
C GLN A 68 -3.91 2.89 5.43
N GLY A 69 -5.10 2.88 4.82
CA GLY A 69 -5.52 3.96 3.94
C GLY A 69 -4.63 4.05 2.69
N LEU A 70 -4.20 5.26 2.32
CA LEU A 70 -3.43 5.53 1.09
C LEU A 70 -1.96 5.05 1.14
N ALA A 71 -1.50 4.51 2.26
CA ALA A 71 -0.13 4.05 2.46
C ALA A 71 -0.08 2.64 3.06
N PHE A 72 1.12 2.05 3.03
CA PHE A 72 1.41 0.80 3.69
C PHE A 72 2.24 1.05 4.94
N ARG A 73 1.78 0.56 6.09
CA ARG A 73 2.56 0.53 7.31
C ARG A 73 3.44 -0.73 7.32
N LEU A 74 4.70 -0.59 7.70
CA LEU A 74 5.56 -1.73 8.01
C LEU A 74 5.19 -2.32 9.38
N SER A 75 4.87 -3.61 9.43
CA SER A 75 4.62 -4.36 10.65
C SER A 75 5.94 -4.80 11.30
N ASN A 76 6.08 -4.60 12.61
CA ASN A 76 7.21 -5.11 13.40
C ASN A 76 6.92 -6.54 13.90
N GLY A 77 6.77 -7.44 12.95
CA GLY A 77 6.42 -8.85 13.10
C GLY A 77 5.60 -9.33 11.90
N PRO A 78 5.48 -10.64 11.68
CA PRO A 78 4.68 -11.19 10.58
C PRO A 78 3.22 -10.70 10.66
N PRO A 79 2.68 -10.04 9.61
CA PRO A 79 1.30 -9.55 9.64
C PRO A 79 0.25 -10.66 9.89
N ALA A 80 0.52 -11.87 9.40
CA ALA A 80 -0.34 -13.04 9.58
C ALA A 80 -0.56 -13.43 11.05
N ASP A 81 0.35 -13.07 11.95
CA ASP A 81 0.26 -13.39 13.38
C ASP A 81 -0.60 -12.37 14.15
N ASN A 82 -1.03 -11.28 13.50
CA ASN A 82 -1.83 -10.24 14.13
C ASN A 82 -3.31 -10.34 13.69
N PRO A 83 -4.24 -10.68 14.61
CA PRO A 83 -5.65 -10.87 14.27
C PRO A 83 -6.37 -9.60 13.81
N ARG A 84 -5.75 -8.42 13.99
CA ARG A 84 -6.26 -7.14 13.47
C ARG A 84 -6.16 -7.07 11.94
N PHE A 85 -5.23 -7.80 11.33
CA PHE A 85 -4.94 -7.71 9.91
C PHE A 85 -5.66 -8.80 9.15
N THR A 86 -6.32 -8.42 8.06
CA THR A 86 -7.01 -9.35 7.17
C THR A 86 -6.12 -9.64 5.98
N ALA A 87 -5.89 -10.92 5.71
CA ALA A 87 -5.14 -11.37 4.54
C ALA A 87 -6.05 -11.36 3.30
N LEU A 88 -5.66 -10.63 2.25
CA LEU A 88 -6.43 -10.54 1.00
C LEU A 88 -6.11 -11.71 0.05
N THR A 89 -6.06 -12.93 0.60
CA THR A 89 -5.68 -14.14 -0.13
C THR A 89 -6.55 -14.37 -1.35
N GLY A 90 -5.91 -14.59 -2.51
CA GLY A 90 -6.60 -14.89 -3.77
C GLY A 90 -7.18 -13.65 -4.48
N SER A 91 -7.02 -12.45 -3.93
CA SER A 91 -7.49 -11.23 -4.57
C SER A 91 -6.76 -10.97 -5.89
N PRO A 92 -7.46 -10.65 -7.00
CA PRO A 92 -6.83 -10.22 -8.23
C PRO A 92 -6.14 -8.84 -8.09
N TYR A 93 -6.45 -8.09 -7.02
CA TYR A 93 -5.97 -6.74 -6.80
C TYR A 93 -4.72 -6.68 -5.90
N LEU A 94 -4.13 -7.82 -5.51
CA LEU A 94 -2.94 -7.88 -4.67
C LEU A 94 -1.78 -6.95 -5.12
N PRO A 95 -1.49 -6.75 -6.42
CA PRO A 95 -0.41 -5.86 -6.85
C PRO A 95 -0.54 -4.42 -6.37
N VAL A 96 -1.78 -3.96 -6.09
CA VAL A 96 -2.05 -2.59 -5.66
C VAL A 96 -2.59 -2.52 -4.24
N THR A 97 -3.33 -3.53 -3.77
CA THR A 97 -3.90 -3.55 -2.42
C THR A 97 -2.91 -4.03 -1.37
N GLY A 98 -1.92 -4.84 -1.76
CA GLY A 98 -1.02 -5.56 -0.85
C GLY A 98 -1.68 -6.80 -0.24
N GLU A 99 -0.88 -7.62 0.44
CA GLU A 99 -1.35 -8.92 0.98
C GLU A 99 -2.21 -8.78 2.24
N PHE A 100 -2.00 -7.72 3.02
CA PHE A 100 -2.70 -7.51 4.28
C PHE A 100 -3.31 -6.11 4.36
N VAL A 101 -4.50 -6.03 4.95
CA VAL A 101 -5.18 -4.77 5.25
C VAL A 101 -5.57 -4.70 6.72
N ASP A 102 -5.36 -3.53 7.32
CA ASP A 102 -5.99 -3.16 8.60
C ASP A 102 -7.33 -2.50 8.25
N GLN A 103 -8.40 -3.30 8.21
CA GLN A 103 -9.71 -2.87 7.70
C GLN A 103 -10.25 -1.67 8.47
N GLU A 104 -10.27 -1.77 9.80
CA GLU A 104 -10.76 -0.71 10.69
C GLU A 104 -9.99 0.59 10.48
N ARG A 105 -8.65 0.53 10.46
CA ARG A 105 -7.83 1.73 10.28
C ARG A 105 -7.98 2.31 8.87
N THR A 106 -8.07 1.44 7.86
CA THR A 106 -8.19 1.85 6.46
C THR A 106 -9.52 2.54 6.20
N ALA A 107 -10.62 1.97 6.69
CA ALA A 107 -11.95 2.58 6.60
C ALA A 107 -12.01 3.92 7.36
N LEU A 108 -11.50 3.97 8.60
CA LEU A 108 -11.45 5.21 9.37
C LEU A 108 -10.67 6.31 8.63
N LEU A 109 -9.51 5.98 8.09
CA LEU A 109 -8.70 6.95 7.35
C LEU A 109 -9.41 7.43 6.08
N ALA A 110 -10.01 6.51 5.31
CA ALA A 110 -10.72 6.84 4.07
C ALA A 110 -11.98 7.68 4.32
N ASP A 111 -12.81 7.25 5.26
CA ASP A 111 -14.15 7.80 5.48
C ASP A 111 -14.16 9.04 6.38
N GLN A 112 -13.15 9.24 7.23
CA GLN A 112 -13.16 10.28 8.26
C GLN A 112 -11.96 11.23 8.24
N VAL A 113 -10.82 10.82 7.66
CA VAL A 113 -9.58 11.61 7.70
C VAL A 113 -9.23 12.19 6.34
N PHE A 114 -9.26 11.38 5.29
CA PHE A 114 -8.95 11.78 3.91
C PHE A 114 -10.16 12.42 3.23
N ILE A 115 -10.81 13.33 3.94
CA ILE A 115 -11.99 14.04 3.45
C ILE A 115 -11.57 15.00 2.35
N HIS A 116 -12.10 14.78 1.16
CA HIS A 116 -12.00 15.71 0.06
C HIS A 116 -13.15 16.72 0.13
N ARG A 117 -12.88 17.96 -0.31
CA ARG A 117 -13.92 18.99 -0.44
C ARG A 117 -14.66 18.80 -1.76
N GLY A 118 -15.98 18.83 -1.67
CA GLY A 118 -16.86 18.55 -2.80
C GLY A 118 -16.89 17.06 -3.15
N ASP A 119 -17.73 16.73 -4.11
CA ASP A 119 -17.97 15.36 -4.54
C ASP A 119 -16.95 14.94 -5.61
N ILE A 120 -15.65 15.01 -5.32
CA ILE A 120 -14.56 14.66 -6.27
C ILE A 120 -14.81 13.33 -7.00
N PRO A 121 -15.24 12.24 -6.34
CA PRO A 121 -15.52 10.97 -7.02
C PRO A 121 -16.63 11.06 -8.08
N GLN A 122 -17.46 12.11 -8.04
CA GLN A 122 -18.56 12.38 -8.96
C GLN A 122 -18.18 13.38 -10.06
N TRP A 123 -16.93 13.84 -10.11
CA TRP A 123 -16.50 14.74 -11.18
C TRP A 123 -16.50 14.01 -12.52
N ASP A 124 -16.89 14.72 -13.58
CA ASP A 124 -16.90 14.18 -14.94
C ASP A 124 -15.49 13.92 -15.48
N HIS A 125 -14.50 14.65 -14.97
CA HIS A 125 -13.10 14.54 -15.36
C HIS A 125 -12.11 14.94 -14.27
N TRP A 126 -10.89 14.42 -14.38
CA TRP A 126 -9.75 14.89 -13.60
C TRP A 126 -9.09 16.08 -14.30
N PRO A 127 -8.91 17.23 -13.62
CA PRO A 127 -8.51 18.48 -14.28
C PRO A 127 -7.04 18.55 -14.69
N ASP A 128 -6.19 17.66 -14.18
CA ASP A 128 -4.73 17.70 -14.41
C ASP A 128 -4.16 16.33 -14.79
N ILE A 129 -3.79 16.18 -16.06
CA ILE A 129 -3.16 14.96 -16.60
C ILE A 129 -1.91 14.55 -15.85
N ALA A 130 -1.09 15.51 -15.37
CA ALA A 130 0.16 15.19 -14.68
C ALA A 130 -0.08 14.43 -13.36
N THR A 131 -1.29 14.52 -12.82
CA THR A 131 -1.70 13.90 -11.56
C THR A 131 -2.84 12.90 -11.70
N ILE A 132 -3.13 12.43 -12.92
CA ILE A 132 -4.24 11.48 -13.19
C ILE A 132 -4.14 10.15 -12.44
N GLY A 133 -2.95 9.81 -11.92
CA GLY A 133 -2.77 8.64 -11.05
C GLY A 133 -3.35 8.80 -9.65
N ILE A 134 -3.62 10.03 -9.17
CA ILE A 134 -4.07 10.29 -7.80
C ILE A 134 -5.39 9.57 -7.47
N PRO A 135 -6.45 9.66 -8.31
CA PRO A 135 -7.69 8.92 -8.10
C PRO A 135 -7.50 7.42 -7.88
N ASN A 136 -6.55 6.80 -8.60
CA ASN A 136 -6.29 5.37 -8.49
C ASN A 136 -5.84 4.97 -7.08
N TYR A 137 -5.11 5.82 -6.34
CA TYR A 137 -4.72 5.51 -4.97
C TYR A 137 -5.93 5.38 -4.03
N TYR A 138 -6.97 6.20 -4.24
CA TYR A 138 -8.22 6.07 -3.50
C TYR A 138 -9.00 4.83 -3.94
N SER A 139 -9.03 4.53 -5.24
CA SER A 139 -9.64 3.29 -5.74
C SER A 139 -9.02 2.06 -5.06
N TRP A 140 -7.69 1.99 -4.94
CA TRP A 140 -7.00 0.85 -4.31
C TRP A 140 -7.31 0.71 -2.82
N VAL A 141 -7.61 1.81 -2.13
CA VAL A 141 -8.12 1.77 -0.75
C VAL A 141 -9.46 1.04 -0.71
N TYR A 142 -10.41 1.46 -1.53
CA TYR A 142 -11.74 0.85 -1.56
C TYR A 142 -11.72 -0.58 -2.10
N LEU A 143 -10.84 -0.92 -3.04
CA LEU A 143 -10.61 -2.31 -3.45
C LEU A 143 -10.13 -3.17 -2.28
N SER A 144 -9.19 -2.68 -1.46
CA SER A 144 -8.74 -3.46 -0.29
C SER A 144 -9.84 -3.69 0.75
N LEU A 145 -10.73 -2.71 0.94
CA LEU A 145 -11.88 -2.81 1.84
C LEU A 145 -12.98 -3.69 1.25
N LEU A 146 -13.21 -3.63 -0.05
CA LEU A 146 -14.12 -4.50 -0.80
C LEU A 146 -13.72 -5.97 -0.64
N GLU A 147 -12.45 -6.28 -0.85
CA GLU A 147 -11.96 -7.66 -0.74
C GLU A 147 -12.08 -8.21 0.69
N ALA A 148 -11.78 -7.37 1.70
CA ALA A 148 -12.05 -7.73 3.09
C ALA A 148 -13.55 -7.97 3.34
N ALA A 149 -14.43 -7.09 2.84
CA ALA A 149 -15.87 -7.24 2.99
C ALA A 149 -16.40 -8.53 2.33
N VAL A 150 -15.90 -8.88 1.14
CA VAL A 150 -16.23 -10.13 0.44
C VAL A 150 -15.86 -11.35 1.30
N GLN A 151 -14.67 -11.36 1.91
CA GLN A 151 -14.21 -12.47 2.73
C GLN A 151 -15.05 -12.66 4.01
N TYR A 152 -15.48 -11.58 4.65
CA TYR A 152 -16.31 -11.64 5.86
C TYR A 152 -17.83 -11.71 5.59
N GLY A 153 -18.25 -11.65 4.32
CA GLY A 153 -19.67 -11.69 3.95
C GLY A 153 -20.43 -10.42 4.33
N ASP A 154 -19.74 -9.28 4.42
CA ASP A 154 -20.36 -7.98 4.68
C ASP A 154 -20.89 -7.37 3.37
N THR A 155 -22.14 -7.69 3.05
CA THR A 155 -22.77 -7.27 1.79
C THR A 155 -22.94 -5.75 1.66
N GLU A 156 -23.26 -5.06 2.77
CA GLU A 156 -23.44 -3.60 2.74
C GLU A 156 -22.12 -2.88 2.45
N ALA A 157 -21.05 -3.27 3.17
CA ALA A 157 -19.72 -2.73 2.93
C ALA A 157 -19.23 -3.05 1.52
N ARG A 158 -19.49 -4.28 1.04
CA ARG A 158 -19.14 -4.70 -0.32
C ARG A 158 -19.78 -3.80 -1.37
N GLU A 159 -21.10 -3.62 -1.35
CA GLU A 159 -21.82 -2.80 -2.34
C GLU A 159 -21.31 -1.36 -2.35
N ARG A 160 -21.11 -0.79 -1.16
CA ARG A 160 -20.56 0.56 -1.01
C ARG A 160 -19.16 0.70 -1.60
N TYR A 161 -18.25 -0.21 -1.23
CA TYR A 161 -16.85 -0.11 -1.64
C TYR A 161 -16.62 -0.46 -3.11
N GLU A 162 -17.47 -1.31 -3.69
CA GLU A 162 -17.49 -1.56 -5.13
C GLU A 162 -17.76 -0.26 -5.90
N VAL A 163 -18.84 0.46 -5.54
CA VAL A 163 -19.20 1.74 -6.18
C VAL A 163 -18.09 2.78 -6.02
N LEU A 164 -17.56 2.96 -4.81
CA LEU A 164 -16.51 3.95 -4.55
C LEU A 164 -15.21 3.61 -5.29
N SER A 165 -14.82 2.34 -5.32
CA SER A 165 -13.61 1.91 -6.03
C SER A 165 -13.70 2.22 -7.53
N GLN A 166 -14.88 2.00 -8.14
CA GLN A 166 -15.12 2.25 -9.55
C GLN A 166 -15.14 3.75 -9.87
N GLN A 167 -15.83 4.56 -9.06
CA GLN A 167 -15.89 6.02 -9.25
C GLN A 167 -14.48 6.64 -9.26
N TRP A 168 -13.66 6.29 -8.27
CA TRP A 168 -12.28 6.74 -8.20
C TRP A 168 -11.42 6.20 -9.35
N GLN A 169 -11.61 4.95 -9.76
CA GLN A 169 -10.85 4.36 -10.86
C GLN A 169 -11.17 5.06 -12.18
N THR A 170 -12.46 5.26 -12.47
CA THR A 170 -12.95 5.93 -13.67
C THR A 170 -12.35 7.33 -13.78
N LEU A 171 -12.38 8.12 -12.69
CA LEU A 171 -11.77 9.46 -12.65
C LEU A 171 -10.27 9.46 -12.93
N GLY A 172 -9.57 8.36 -12.64
CA GLY A 172 -8.14 8.17 -12.92
C GLY A 172 -7.80 7.70 -14.33
N THR A 173 -8.77 7.68 -15.26
CA THR A 173 -8.56 7.23 -16.64
C THR A 173 -8.29 8.41 -17.60
N PRO A 174 -7.33 8.28 -18.54
CA PRO A 174 -7.01 9.36 -19.48
C PRO A 174 -8.18 9.77 -20.40
N GLU A 175 -9.08 8.84 -20.72
CA GLU A 175 -10.25 9.08 -21.59
C GLU A 175 -11.19 10.14 -21.04
N GLN A 176 -11.18 10.35 -19.72
CA GLN A 176 -11.99 11.37 -19.08
C GLN A 176 -11.38 12.76 -19.09
N THR A 177 -10.15 12.97 -19.55
CA THR A 177 -9.46 14.27 -19.42
C THR A 177 -10.00 15.40 -20.31
N GLY A 178 -11.01 15.14 -21.15
CA GLY A 178 -11.67 16.19 -21.95
C GLY A 178 -10.74 16.89 -22.95
N LEU A 179 -9.61 16.27 -23.31
CA LEU A 179 -8.68 16.72 -24.34
C LEU A 179 -8.88 15.98 -25.65
#